data_AF-A0A3D3PD60-F1
#
_entry.id   AF-A0A3D3PD60-F1
#
_cell.length_a   1.000
_cell.length_b   1.000
_cell.length_c   1.000
_cell.angle_alpha   90.00
_cell.angle_beta   90.00
_cell.angle_gamma   90.00
#
_symmetry.space_group_name_H-M   'P 1'
#
loop_
_entity.id
_entity.type
_entity.pdbx_description
1 polymer ?
#
loop_
_entity_poly.entity_id
_entity_poly.type
_entity_poly.pdbx_seq_one_letter_code
_entity_poly.pdbx_strand_id
1 'polypeptide(L)' 'MQATPDERKRKVKSVLVTLPKPETDKSPYFELAKKYNLKVDFRSFIHVEG' A
#
# COMPACT_ATOMS: atom_id res chain seq x y z
N MET A 1 7.29 -23.42 11.32
CA MET A 1 6.04 -23.30 10.54
C MET A 1 6.37 -22.51 9.28
N GLN A 2 6.39 -23.16 8.12
CA GLN A 2 6.82 -22.55 6.85
C GLN A 2 5.57 -22.26 6.03
N ALA A 3 5.39 -21.01 5.60
CA ALA A 3 4.21 -20.58 4.85
C ALA A 3 4.12 -21.37 3.53
N THR A 4 2.97 -22.00 3.28
CA THR A 4 2.72 -22.75 2.05
C THR A 4 2.65 -21.78 0.86
N PRO A 5 3.10 -22.18 -0.35
CA PRO A 5 3.15 -21.29 -1.51
C PRO A 5 1.77 -20.74 -1.94
N ASP A 6 0.68 -21.39 -1.52
CA ASP A 6 -0.69 -21.02 -1.88
C ASP A 6 -1.24 -19.82 -1.09
N GLU A 7 -0.75 -19.58 0.14
CA GLU A 7 -1.18 -18.41 0.94
C GLU A 7 -0.83 -17.06 0.29
N ARG A 8 0.19 -17.03 -0.57
CA ARG A 8 0.60 -15.82 -1.32
C ARG A 8 -0.45 -15.37 -2.36
N LYS A 9 -1.40 -16.23 -2.75
CA LYS A 9 -2.48 -15.88 -3.70
C LYS A 9 -3.71 -15.27 -3.02
N ARG A 10 -3.68 -15.00 -1.71
CA ARG A 10 -4.79 -14.31 -1.05
C ARG A 10 -5.02 -12.95 -1.71
N LYS A 11 -6.27 -12.73 -2.16
CA LYS A 11 -6.70 -11.46 -2.74
C LYS A 11 -6.51 -10.35 -1.72
N VAL A 12 -5.56 -9.47 -1.99
CA VAL A 12 -5.35 -8.26 -1.20
C VAL A 12 -6.51 -7.30 -1.45
N LYS A 13 -7.05 -6.71 -0.38
CA LYS A 13 -8.16 -5.72 -0.45
C LYS A 13 -7.69 -4.30 -0.17
N SER A 14 -6.65 -4.16 0.65
CA SER A 14 -6.09 -2.89 1.10
C SER A 14 -4.59 -3.00 1.32
N VAL A 15 -3.87 -1.92 1.04
CA VAL A 15 -2.41 -1.77 1.18
C VAL A 15 -2.14 -0.52 2.01
N LEU A 16 -1.41 -0.67 3.11
CA LEU A 16 -0.92 0.45 3.90
C LEU A 16 0.50 0.78 3.46
N VAL A 17 0.71 2.00 2.98
CA VAL A 17 2.01 2.54 2.58
C VAL A 17 2.48 3.49 3.66
N THR A 18 3.64 3.22 4.24
CA THR A 18 4.16 3.94 5.40
C THR A 18 5.01 5.17 5.06
N LEU A 19 5.00 5.51 3.77
CA LEU A 19 5.76 6.61 3.18
C LEU A 19 4.94 7.89 3.22
N PRO A 20 5.61 9.07 3.17
CA PRO A 20 4.91 10.33 2.97
C PRO A 20 4.05 10.25 1.71
N LYS A 21 2.88 10.90 1.76
CA LYS A 21 2.00 10.96 0.60
C LYS A 21 2.78 11.64 -0.54
N PRO A 22 2.96 10.97 -1.68
CA PRO A 22 3.69 11.55 -2.79
C PRO A 22 2.97 12.80 -3.29
N GLU A 23 3.72 13.87 -3.56
CA GLU A 23 3.17 15.16 -4.02
C GLU A 23 2.61 15.10 -5.45
N THR A 24 2.90 14.03 -6.20
CA THR A 24 2.52 13.88 -7.60
C THR A 24 1.56 12.70 -7.79
N ASP A 25 0.48 12.92 -8.55
CA ASP A 25 -0.51 11.90 -8.95
C ASP A 25 0.10 10.69 -9.70
N LYS A 26 1.34 10.80 -10.20
CA LYS A 26 2.09 9.71 -10.84
C LYS A 26 2.78 8.77 -9.84
N SER A 27 2.08 8.37 -8.79
CA SER A 27 2.65 7.35 -7.90
C SER A 27 2.24 5.96 -8.35
N PRO A 28 3.18 5.00 -8.39
CA PRO A 28 2.91 3.64 -8.86
C PRO A 28 1.81 2.96 -8.03
N TYR A 29 1.62 3.39 -6.77
CA TYR A 29 0.57 2.91 -5.89
C TYR A 29 -0.83 3.37 -6.31
N PHE A 30 -1.01 4.59 -6.83
CA PHE A 30 -2.32 5.07 -7.29
C PHE A 30 -2.76 4.35 -8.57
N GLU A 31 -1.82 4.13 -9.49
CA GLU A 31 -2.05 3.33 -10.69
C GLU A 31 -2.42 1.87 -10.33
N LEU A 32 -1.71 1.27 -9.35
CA LEU A 32 -2.05 -0.06 -8.84
C LEU A 32 -3.43 -0.09 -8.18
N ALA A 33 -3.73 0.91 -7.34
CA ALA A 33 -5.01 1.05 -6.65
C ALA A 33 -6.16 1.10 -7.65
N LYS A 34 -6.02 1.91 -8.70
CA LYS A 34 -7.05 2.08 -9.73
C LYS A 34 -7.19 0.84 -10.60
N LYS A 35 -6.08 0.24 -11.02
CA LYS A 35 -6.07 -0.95 -11.90
C LYS A 35 -6.66 -2.19 -11.23
N TYR A 36 -6.38 -2.39 -9.94
CA TYR A 36 -6.82 -3.57 -9.18
C TYR A 36 -7.94 -3.27 -8.17
N ASN A 37 -8.47 -2.05 -8.18
CA ASN A 37 -9.49 -1.54 -7.26
C ASN A 37 -9.12 -1.80 -5.77
N LEU A 38 -7.85 -1.56 -5.43
CA LEU A 38 -7.30 -1.74 -4.08
C LEU A 38 -7.40 -0.43 -3.29
N LYS A 39 -7.66 -0.52 -1.99
CA LYS A 39 -7.55 0.64 -1.09
C LYS A 39 -6.08 0.87 -0.74
N VAL A 40 -5.54 2.06 -1.01
CA VAL A 40 -4.17 2.42 -0.62
C VAL A 40 -4.21 3.53 0.40
N ASP A 41 -3.78 3.22 1.61
CA ASP A 41 -3.70 4.16 2.73
C ASP A 41 -2.25 4.61 2.88
N PHE A 42 -1.99 5.91 2.78
CA PHE A 42 -0.67 6.47 3.06
C PHE A 42 -0.63 6.96 4.51
N ARG A 43 0.23 6.36 5.32
CA ARG A 43 0.41 6.71 6.73
C ARG A 43 1.86 7.03 7.00
N SER A 44 2.16 8.31 7.18
CA SER A 44 3.50 8.77 7.58
C SER A 44 3.96 8.04 8.85
N PHE A 45 5.13 7.44 8.82
CA PHE A 45 5.67 6.71 9.98
C PHE A 45 6.10 7.62 11.13
N ILE A 46 6.31 8.91 10.85
CA ILE A 46 6.79 9.90 11.80
C ILE A 46 6.02 11.21 11.60
N HIS A 47 5.26 11.61 12.62
CA HIS A 47 4.82 12.99 12.79
C HIS A 47 5.79 13.60 13.79
N VAL A 48 6.77 14.36 13.30
CA VAL A 48 7.69 15.07 14.18
C VAL A 48 7.03 16.41 14.48
N GLU A 49 6.17 16.45 15.50
CA GLU A 49 5.81 17.71 16.16
C GLU A 49 7.07 18.17 16.89
N GLY A 50 7.77 19.13 16.29
CA GLY A 50 8.85 19.88 16.91
C GLY A 50 8.31 21.14 17.56
#